data_AF-A7UBZ4-F1
#
_entry.id   AF-A7UBZ4-F1
#
_cell.length_a   1.000
_cell.length_b   1.000
_cell.length_c   1.000
_cell.angle_alpha   90.00
_cell.angle_beta   90.00
_cell.angle_gamma   90.00
#
_symmetry.space_group_name_H-M   'P 1'
#
loop_
_entity.id
_entity.type
_entity.pdbx_description
1 polymer ?
#
loop_
_entity_poly.entity_id
_entity_poly.type
_entity_poly.pdbx_seq_one_letter_code
_entity_poly.pdbx_strand_id
1 'polypeptide(L)' 'LWHAGRARAAAAGFEKGIDRDLEPVLSMTPLS' A
#
# COMPACT_ATOMS: atom_id res chain seq x y z
N LEU A 1 -9.78 15.68 1.19
CA LEU A 1 -8.62 14.74 1.17
C LEU A 1 -9.03 13.26 1.13
N TRP A 2 -10.21 12.88 1.63
CA TRP A 2 -10.70 11.48 1.66
C TRP A 2 -10.77 10.78 0.28
N HIS A 3 -11.53 11.34 -0.67
CA HIS A 3 -11.80 10.67 -1.95
C HIS A 3 -10.56 10.52 -2.83
N ALA A 4 -9.71 11.54 -2.90
CA ALA A 4 -8.47 11.49 -3.69
C ALA A 4 -7.46 10.48 -3.14
N GLY A 5 -7.44 10.24 -1.83
CA GLY A 5 -6.64 9.17 -1.22
C GLY A 5 -7.16 7.79 -1.62
N ARG A 6 -8.47 7.55 -1.44
CA ARG A 6 -9.09 6.26 -1.76
C ARG A 6 -9.02 5.92 -3.25
N ALA A 7 -9.19 6.88 -4.15
CA ALA A 7 -9.09 6.66 -5.60
C ALA A 7 -7.69 6.18 -6.00
N ARG A 8 -6.64 6.75 -5.41
CA ARG A 8 -5.25 6.30 -5.65
C ARG A 8 -5.00 4.91 -5.10
N ALA A 9 -5.48 4.60 -3.89
CA ALA A 9 -5.36 3.27 -3.32
C ALA A 9 -6.06 2.20 -4.17
N ALA A 10 -7.24 2.52 -4.73
CA ALA A 10 -7.98 1.60 -5.60
C ALA A 10 -7.29 1.42 -6.96
N ALA A 11 -6.77 2.50 -7.55
CA ALA A 11 -6.00 2.43 -8.79
C ALA A 11 -4.70 1.60 -8.63
N ALA A 12 -4.11 1.61 -7.44
CA ALA A 12 -2.93 0.83 -7.09
C ALA A 12 -3.24 -0.56 -6.48
N GLY A 13 -4.51 -0.90 -6.28
CA GLY A 13 -4.96 -2.23 -5.89
C GLY A 13 -4.81 -2.63 -4.41
N PHE A 14 -4.61 -1.67 -3.49
CA PHE A 14 -4.45 -1.95 -2.06
C PHE A 14 -5.54 -1.28 -1.19
N GLU A 15 -6.64 -0.82 -1.77
CA GLU A 15 -7.70 -0.12 -1.03
C GLU A 15 -8.42 -0.99 0.01
N LYS A 16 -8.27 -2.31 -0.07
CA LYS A 16 -8.86 -3.30 0.85
C LYS A 16 -7.86 -3.86 1.87
N GLY A 17 -6.62 -3.42 1.84
CA GLY A 17 -5.55 -3.93 2.70
C GLY A 17 -4.32 -4.37 1.91
N ILE A 18 -3.33 -4.88 2.63
CA ILE A 18 -2.07 -5.39 2.08
C ILE A 18 -2.13 -6.91 1.93
N ASP A 19 -1.48 -7.41 0.89
CA ASP A 19 -1.16 -8.83 0.77
C ASP A 19 -0.10 -9.20 1.82
N ARG A 20 -0.39 -10.22 2.63
CA ARG A 20 0.51 -10.67 3.70
C ARG A 20 1.72 -11.45 3.17
N ASP A 21 1.60 -12.02 1.99
CA ASP A 21 2.69 -12.75 1.33
C ASP A 21 3.58 -11.80 0.50
N LEU A 22 3.04 -10.65 0.08
CA LEU A 22 3.72 -9.64 -0.75
C LEU A 22 3.85 -8.28 -0.05
N GLU A 23 4.06 -8.28 1.27
CA GLU A 23 4.16 -7.05 2.05
C GLU A 23 5.38 -6.21 1.60
N PRO A 24 5.19 -5.02 0.97
CA PRO A 24 6.29 -4.32 0.31
C PRO A 24 7.41 -3.88 1.24
N VAL A 25 7.09 -3.56 2.51
CA VAL A 25 8.07 -3.09 3.48
C VAL A 25 9.10 -4.17 3.84
N LEU A 26 8.73 -5.45 3.76
CA LEU A 26 9.64 -6.56 4.03
C LEU A 26 10.73 -6.69 2.96
N SER A 27 10.54 -6.08 1.79
CA SER A 27 11.52 -6.05 0.70
C SER A 27 12.40 -4.80 0.69
N MET A 28 12.16 -3.84 1.59
CA MET A 28 12.88 -2.57 1.63
C MET A 28 14.07 -2.63 2.61
N THR A 29 15.14 -1.91 2.28
CA THR A 29 16.27 -1.72 3.21
C THR A 29 15.81 -0.94 4.45
N PRO A 30 16.17 -1.36 5.67
CA PRO A 30 15.86 -0.60 6.90
C PRO A 30 16.47 0.80 6.87
N LEU A 31 15.79 1.75 7.51
CA LEU A 31 16.19 3.17 7.54
C LEU A 31 17.24 3.53 8.61
N SER A 32 17.93 2.53 9.18
CA SER A 32 18.88 2.71 10.30
C SER A 32 19.92 3.80 10.08
#